data_AF-A0A127PX83-F1
#
_entry.id   AF-A0A127PX83-F1
#
_cell.length_a   1.000
_cell.length_b   1.000
_cell.length_c   1.000
_cell.angle_alpha   90.00
_cell.angle_beta   90.00
_cell.angle_gamma   90.00
#
_symmetry.space_group_name_H-M   'P 1'
#
loop_
_entity.id
_entity.type
_entity.pdbx_description
1 polymer ?
#
loop_
_entity_poly.entity_id
_entity_poly.type
_entity_poly.pdbx_seq_one_letter_code
_entity_poly.pdbx_strand_id
1 'polypeptide(L)'
;MSYDIQKNLKSIRRDEHIPASTDQRAPQGSMQWFLENRSDTHPIHNNNALQFFMCGKEGFGSIASDIDKASHSVDLVCWGFDPAMELVRKPGKWGQRGETFGDLLARKSKQGVKIRLLIWKDLVGSAKQGNMIGYISPSLWHTPDGIEKQRLDHCIAWWKGIQYGEYPNIEVRTRSVPSSDARHSLAKNFPDMSSTLLEKLLTEQVATHHQKPVLIDYEHPDPSRAVGYVMGLNSITDYWDSSSHIFNDHCREADYLQDRAGSVIRKPYRDYAIRVQGEALYSLNQNFSKAWDNVKTELGKPLLNGALLGSRAKVSAGSLSSSCTAGHRCQIVRTQPQEQDATIWESYQLALSNAIQYIYAENQYFFLPEWAQGIKQIRKANQTGYLNGKVVKKDIPALYVFIVIPNPEDRGMVPRTYSTVAELGAGDQFPTYQAGAEQATKVINTPPPSRDYYDGDVGTIPNPGPRDIVDNQHLSDIKAIRRELQQLGIEVLVAMLQSFDDNGASKSKSSEERYREIYIHSKLMLIDDTFTTLGSANLSPRSMAGDSELNLITEDPGFTSNARARVWGNLAGGDLSGGGGSRNEIAQTHKKWKDRMDKNYGGQSNSEAFEDGSFIVPFRDTGGSAMRVR
;
A
#
# COMPACT_ATOMS: atom_id res chain seq x y z
N MET A 1 -11.65 22.89 -11.91
CA MET A 1 -11.62 22.32 -13.29
C MET A 1 -11.58 20.80 -13.16
N SER A 2 -11.99 20.04 -14.17
CA SER A 2 -11.90 18.57 -14.14
C SER A 2 -10.43 18.12 -14.25
N TYR A 3 -10.01 17.10 -13.49
CA TYR A 3 -8.71 16.43 -13.64
C TYR A 3 -8.42 16.09 -15.11
N ASP A 4 -7.19 16.32 -15.59
CA ASP A 4 -6.75 16.02 -16.97
C ASP A 4 -5.43 15.24 -16.95
N ILE A 5 -5.51 13.93 -17.18
CA ILE A 5 -4.33 13.06 -17.20
C ILE A 5 -3.43 13.33 -18.41
N GLN A 6 -3.99 13.78 -19.54
CA GLN A 6 -3.22 14.03 -20.76
C GLN A 6 -2.28 15.22 -20.58
N LYS A 7 -2.70 16.24 -19.83
CA LYS A 7 -1.82 17.36 -19.47
C LYS A 7 -0.60 16.88 -18.69
N ASN A 8 -0.77 16.00 -17.72
CA ASN A 8 0.33 15.50 -16.90
C ASN A 8 1.26 14.56 -17.70
N LEU A 9 0.68 13.70 -18.55
CA LEU A 9 1.47 12.77 -19.37
C LEU A 9 2.45 13.48 -20.32
N LYS A 10 2.17 14.72 -20.74
CA LYS A 10 3.11 15.51 -21.56
C LYS A 10 4.46 15.76 -20.90
N SER A 11 4.53 15.86 -19.57
CA SER A 11 5.80 16.07 -18.85
C SER A 11 6.44 14.76 -18.36
N ILE A 12 5.71 13.65 -18.46
CA ILE A 12 6.11 12.32 -17.97
C ILE A 12 6.65 11.46 -19.13
N ARG A 13 5.95 11.48 -20.26
CA ARG A 13 6.32 10.70 -21.45
C ARG A 13 7.61 11.25 -22.06
N ARG A 14 8.43 10.35 -22.57
CA ARG A 14 9.59 10.66 -23.40
C ARG A 14 9.12 11.27 -24.72
N ASP A 15 9.95 12.12 -25.31
CA ASP A 15 9.72 12.57 -26.68
C ASP A 15 10.00 11.41 -27.64
N GLU A 16 8.95 10.84 -28.22
CA GLU A 16 9.09 9.74 -29.18
C GLU A 16 9.73 10.23 -30.49
N HIS A 17 11.01 9.92 -30.66
CA HIS A 17 11.70 10.00 -31.94
C HIS A 17 11.93 8.57 -32.42
N ILE A 18 11.04 8.03 -33.25
CA ILE A 18 11.27 6.72 -33.88
C ILE A 18 12.23 6.93 -35.04
N PRO A 19 13.49 6.46 -34.97
CA PRO A 19 14.37 6.52 -36.12
C PRO A 19 13.81 5.57 -37.17
N ALA A 20 13.35 6.10 -38.30
CA ALA A 20 13.01 5.28 -39.44
C ALA A 20 14.32 4.71 -40.03
N SER A 21 14.71 3.50 -39.62
CA SER A 21 15.74 2.76 -40.34
C SER A 21 15.21 2.44 -41.74
N THR A 22 15.90 2.89 -42.77
CA THR A 22 15.60 2.53 -44.17
C THR A 22 15.96 1.07 -44.49
N ASP A 23 16.72 0.41 -43.60
CA ASP A 23 17.27 -0.94 -43.82
C ASP A 23 16.53 -2.03 -43.03
N GLN A 24 15.85 -1.70 -41.93
CA GLN A 24 15.01 -2.64 -41.17
C GLN A 24 13.54 -2.44 -41.49
N ARG A 25 12.90 -3.44 -42.13
CA ARG A 25 11.49 -3.39 -42.58
C ARG A 25 10.44 -3.32 -41.46
N ALA A 26 10.81 -3.21 -40.19
CA ALA A 26 9.89 -3.00 -39.09
C ALA A 26 10.54 -2.14 -37.99
N PRO A 27 9.99 -0.97 -37.63
CA PRO A 27 10.44 -0.26 -36.44
C PRO A 27 10.13 -1.11 -35.20
N GLN A 28 11.12 -1.31 -34.33
CA GLN A 28 10.91 -1.88 -33.00
C GLN A 28 10.68 -0.72 -32.01
N GLY A 29 9.52 -0.70 -31.38
CA GLY A 29 9.20 0.23 -30.30
C GLY A 29 8.70 -0.54 -29.08
N SER A 30 9.17 -0.15 -27.90
CA SER A 30 8.60 -0.59 -26.61
C SER A 30 7.78 0.54 -25.99
N MET A 31 6.73 0.20 -25.25
CA MET A 31 6.00 1.17 -24.43
C MET A 31 6.91 1.67 -23.31
N GLN A 32 6.78 2.94 -22.96
CA GLN A 32 7.52 3.52 -21.85
C GLN A 32 6.84 3.17 -20.52
N TRP A 33 7.48 2.34 -19.70
CA TRP A 33 6.98 1.97 -18.36
C TRP A 33 7.72 2.66 -17.21
N PHE A 34 8.95 3.13 -17.47
CA PHE A 34 9.76 3.86 -16.51
C PHE A 34 9.69 5.37 -16.73
N LEU A 35 9.96 6.13 -15.66
CA LEU A 35 10.09 7.58 -15.72
C LEU A 35 11.47 7.96 -16.29
N GLU A 36 11.67 7.74 -17.59
CA GLU A 36 12.95 7.95 -18.29
C GLU A 36 13.46 9.39 -18.11
N ASN A 37 12.57 10.38 -18.18
CA ASN A 37 12.84 11.81 -17.95
C ASN A 37 13.15 12.17 -16.48
N ARG A 38 13.22 11.19 -15.57
CA ARG A 38 13.58 11.35 -14.16
C ARG A 38 14.85 10.57 -13.80
N SER A 39 15.51 9.94 -14.76
CA SER A 39 16.64 9.02 -14.52
C SER A 39 17.82 9.65 -13.79
N ASP A 40 18.00 10.98 -13.89
CA ASP A 40 19.05 11.71 -13.16
C ASP A 40 18.87 11.66 -11.63
N THR A 41 17.62 11.57 -11.16
CA THR A 41 17.28 11.51 -9.73
C THR A 41 16.76 10.14 -9.30
N HIS A 42 16.12 9.41 -10.22
CA HIS A 42 15.54 8.09 -10.02
C HIS A 42 16.05 7.17 -11.13
N PRO A 43 17.32 6.71 -11.07
CA PRO A 43 17.89 5.90 -12.15
C PRO A 43 17.12 4.59 -12.35
N ILE A 44 17.01 4.18 -13.61
CA ILE A 44 16.52 2.86 -13.99
C ILE A 44 17.67 1.87 -13.83
N HIS A 45 17.43 0.81 -13.09
CA HIS A 45 18.41 -0.24 -12.80
C HIS A 45 18.05 -1.49 -13.57
N ASN A 46 19.02 -2.11 -14.26
CA ASN A 46 18.76 -3.22 -15.17
C ASN A 46 19.21 -4.57 -14.61
N ASN A 47 20.15 -4.57 -13.65
CA ASN A 47 20.75 -5.81 -13.14
C ASN A 47 20.32 -6.07 -11.70
N ASN A 48 19.08 -6.56 -11.53
CA ASN A 48 18.51 -6.87 -10.22
C ASN A 48 17.96 -8.29 -10.13
N ALA A 49 17.93 -8.83 -8.92
CA ALA A 49 17.13 -9.99 -8.55
C ALA A 49 16.00 -9.53 -7.63
N LEU A 50 14.76 -9.66 -8.11
CA LEU A 50 13.55 -9.32 -7.38
C LEU A 50 12.86 -10.61 -6.93
N GLN A 51 12.42 -10.66 -5.68
CA GLN A 51 11.65 -11.78 -5.14
C GLN A 51 10.40 -11.27 -4.44
N PHE A 52 9.24 -11.73 -4.89
CA PHE A 52 7.93 -11.36 -4.35
C PHE A 52 7.54 -12.23 -3.16
N PHE A 53 7.09 -11.62 -2.07
CA PHE A 53 6.62 -12.28 -0.86
C PHE A 53 5.17 -11.91 -0.55
N MET A 54 4.41 -12.90 -0.09
CA MET A 54 3.01 -12.76 0.27
C MET A 54 2.83 -12.87 1.78
N CYS A 55 2.16 -11.86 2.35
CA CYS A 55 1.89 -11.71 3.78
C CYS A 55 3.14 -11.61 4.67
N GLY A 56 2.93 -11.29 5.94
CA GLY A 56 4.00 -11.07 6.89
C GLY A 56 4.83 -12.33 7.18
N LYS A 57 4.23 -13.53 7.17
CA LYS A 57 4.96 -14.78 7.47
C LYS A 57 6.14 -15.01 6.53
N GLU A 58 5.95 -14.77 5.23
CA GLU A 58 7.04 -14.93 4.26
C GLU A 58 7.97 -13.72 4.27
N GLY A 59 7.41 -12.50 4.23
CA GLY A 59 8.21 -11.26 4.19
C GLY A 59 9.11 -11.09 5.41
N PHE A 60 8.53 -11.16 6.62
CA PHE A 60 9.29 -11.07 7.86
C PHE A 60 10.19 -12.28 8.08
N GLY A 61 9.80 -13.47 7.61
CA GLY A 61 10.67 -14.65 7.63
C GLY A 61 11.95 -14.44 6.82
N SER A 62 11.83 -13.87 5.62
CA SER A 62 12.98 -13.51 4.78
C SER A 62 13.84 -12.42 5.43
N ILE A 63 13.21 -11.34 5.92
CA ILE A 63 13.90 -10.23 6.60
C ILE A 63 14.67 -10.74 7.83
N ALA A 64 14.05 -11.56 8.67
CA ALA A 64 14.69 -12.15 9.84
C ALA A 64 15.91 -12.99 9.44
N SER A 65 15.78 -13.81 8.39
CA SER A 65 16.90 -14.63 7.90
C SER A 65 18.07 -13.78 7.39
N ASP A 66 17.81 -12.70 6.66
CA ASP A 66 18.86 -11.83 6.14
C ASP A 66 19.52 -10.99 7.26
N ILE A 67 18.74 -10.50 8.23
CA ILE A 67 19.28 -9.79 9.41
C ILE A 67 20.14 -10.73 10.26
N ASP A 68 19.71 -11.97 10.47
CA ASP A 68 20.48 -12.94 11.25
C ASP A 68 21.85 -13.22 10.61
N LYS A 69 21.89 -13.28 9.27
CA LYS A 69 23.12 -13.43 8.48
C LYS A 69 23.97 -12.17 8.42
N ALA A 70 23.41 -10.98 8.69
CA ALA A 70 24.08 -9.70 8.51
C ALA A 70 25.39 -9.62 9.31
N SER A 71 26.42 -9.02 8.73
CA SER A 71 27.73 -8.87 9.40
C SER A 71 28.26 -7.44 9.39
N HIS A 72 27.61 -6.51 8.69
CA HIS A 72 28.08 -5.13 8.54
C HIS A 72 27.04 -4.11 9.00
N SER A 73 25.83 -4.11 8.42
CA SER A 73 24.83 -3.10 8.75
C SER A 73 23.39 -3.56 8.52
N VAL A 74 22.47 -2.97 9.28
CA VAL A 74 21.01 -3.06 9.07
C VAL A 74 20.44 -1.64 9.19
N ASP A 75 19.90 -1.13 8.10
CA ASP A 75 19.23 0.16 8.02
C ASP A 75 17.74 -0.05 7.79
N LEU A 76 16.92 0.51 8.68
CA LEU A 76 15.48 0.33 8.68
C LEU A 76 14.80 1.69 8.65
N VAL A 77 13.83 1.84 7.74
CA VAL A 77 12.88 2.94 7.78
C VAL A 77 11.53 2.38 8.18
N CYS A 78 10.90 3.00 9.18
CA CYS A 78 9.66 2.50 9.74
C CYS A 78 8.66 3.64 9.96
N TRP A 79 7.40 3.42 9.58
CA TRP A 79 6.30 4.23 10.13
C TRP A 79 6.15 3.98 11.63
N GLY A 80 6.20 2.72 12.07
CA GLY A 80 6.15 2.35 13.47
C GLY A 80 7.08 1.18 13.77
N PHE A 81 7.47 1.03 15.02
CA PHE A 81 8.37 -0.03 15.47
C PHE A 81 7.90 -0.64 16.79
N ASP A 82 7.66 -1.95 16.77
CA ASP A 82 7.37 -2.77 17.94
C ASP A 82 8.57 -3.67 18.26
N PRO A 83 9.37 -3.37 19.29
CA PRO A 83 10.47 -4.23 19.72
C PRO A 83 10.02 -5.66 20.07
N ALA A 84 8.79 -5.84 20.57
CA ALA A 84 8.27 -7.14 20.99
C ALA A 84 7.69 -7.97 19.83
N MET A 85 7.67 -7.45 18.60
CA MET A 85 7.17 -8.18 17.44
C MET A 85 8.03 -9.43 17.17
N GLU A 86 7.43 -10.62 17.13
CA GLU A 86 8.10 -11.84 16.68
C GLU A 86 8.00 -11.95 15.14
N LEU A 87 9.14 -11.89 14.43
CA LEU A 87 9.20 -11.93 12.95
C LEU A 87 8.88 -13.32 12.38
N VAL A 88 9.42 -14.35 13.04
CA VAL A 88 9.15 -15.76 12.74
C VAL A 88 8.37 -16.35 13.91
N ARG A 89 7.19 -16.92 13.64
CA ARG A 89 6.28 -17.41 14.68
C ARG A 89 6.00 -18.89 14.53
N LYS A 90 6.08 -19.60 15.65
CA LYS A 90 5.51 -20.94 15.87
C LYS A 90 4.20 -20.81 16.66
N PRO A 91 3.34 -21.84 16.68
CA PRO A 91 2.17 -21.85 17.56
C PRO A 91 2.57 -21.69 19.03
N GLY A 92 1.92 -20.79 19.77
CA GLY A 92 2.23 -20.55 21.18
C GLY A 92 1.77 -19.18 21.66
N LYS A 93 2.13 -18.83 22.89
CA LYS A 93 1.96 -17.48 23.44
C LYS A 93 3.18 -16.63 23.12
N TRP A 94 3.03 -15.31 23.14
CA TRP A 94 4.16 -14.38 22.98
C TRP A 94 5.33 -14.76 23.91
N GLY A 95 6.56 -14.65 23.40
CA GLY A 95 7.79 -15.08 24.09
C GLY A 95 8.09 -16.57 23.95
N GLN A 96 7.16 -17.37 23.41
CA GLN A 96 7.35 -18.78 23.08
C GLN A 96 7.30 -19.05 21.57
N ARG A 97 6.82 -18.08 20.75
CA ARG A 97 6.62 -18.29 19.31
C ARG A 97 7.89 -18.05 18.52
N GLY A 98 8.73 -17.10 18.94
CA GLY A 98 10.00 -16.79 18.29
C GLY A 98 10.81 -15.71 19.00
N GLU A 99 11.97 -15.40 18.43
CA GLU A 99 12.78 -14.25 18.83
C GLU A 99 12.07 -12.95 18.40
N THR A 100 12.09 -11.93 19.27
CA THR A 100 11.50 -10.63 18.95
C THR A 100 12.42 -9.83 18.02
N PHE A 101 11.86 -8.86 17.32
CA PHE A 101 12.61 -7.99 16.42
C PHE A 101 13.64 -7.19 17.22
N GLY A 102 13.26 -6.68 18.39
CA GLY A 102 14.15 -6.00 19.32
C GLY A 102 15.32 -6.88 19.76
N ASP A 103 15.06 -8.13 20.16
CA ASP A 103 16.09 -9.06 20.61
C ASP A 103 17.05 -9.45 19.49
N LEU A 104 16.54 -9.70 18.28
CA LEU A 104 17.36 -9.95 17.11
C LEU A 104 18.31 -8.77 16.85
N LEU A 105 17.80 -7.53 16.83
CA LEU A 105 18.64 -6.34 16.63
C LEU A 105 19.63 -6.14 17.78
N ALA A 106 19.22 -6.33 19.03
CA ALA A 106 20.11 -6.24 20.19
C ALA A 106 21.26 -7.25 20.12
N ARG A 107 20.96 -8.49 19.70
CA ARG A 107 21.97 -9.54 19.48
C ARG A 107 22.92 -9.17 18.35
N LYS A 108 22.42 -8.71 17.20
CA LYS A 108 23.27 -8.27 16.06
C LYS A 108 24.14 -7.06 16.43
N SER A 109 23.62 -6.12 17.22
CA SER A 109 24.38 -4.99 17.76
C SER A 109 25.57 -5.45 18.61
N LYS A 110 25.36 -6.42 19.51
CA LYS A 110 26.44 -7.03 20.31
C LYS A 110 27.46 -7.79 19.47
N GLN A 111 27.08 -8.28 18.30
CA GLN A 111 27.97 -8.91 17.31
C GLN A 111 28.73 -7.91 16.45
N GLY A 112 28.55 -6.60 16.64
CA GLY A 112 29.27 -5.56 15.89
C GLY A 112 28.54 -5.03 14.66
N VAL A 113 27.35 -5.52 14.36
CA VAL A 113 26.54 -5.03 13.23
C VAL A 113 26.01 -3.64 13.56
N LYS A 114 26.18 -2.68 12.64
CA LYS A 114 25.66 -1.31 12.77
C LYS A 114 24.18 -1.28 12.45
N ILE A 115 23.36 -0.85 13.39
CA ILE A 115 21.91 -0.85 13.24
C ILE A 115 21.39 0.58 13.32
N ARG A 116 20.68 1.01 12.28
CA ARG A 116 20.18 2.37 12.13
C ARG A 116 18.67 2.33 11.93
N LEU A 117 17.92 2.85 12.91
CA LEU A 117 16.45 2.91 12.85
C LEU A 117 16.00 4.34 12.58
N LEU A 118 15.39 4.58 11.43
CA LEU A 118 14.76 5.85 11.08
C LEU A 118 13.24 5.71 11.21
N ILE A 119 12.68 6.31 12.25
CA ILE A 119 11.28 6.06 12.64
C ILE A 119 10.45 7.34 12.52
N TRP A 120 9.24 7.25 11.99
CA TRP A 120 8.32 8.39 12.01
C TRP A 120 8.00 8.81 13.45
N LYS A 121 8.14 10.10 13.74
CA LYS A 121 7.69 10.69 15.00
C LYS A 121 7.12 12.08 14.77
N ASP A 122 5.88 12.27 15.21
CA ASP A 122 5.24 13.57 15.36
C ASP A 122 4.62 13.68 16.76
N LEU A 123 4.57 14.88 17.34
CA LEU A 123 4.09 15.05 18.72
C LEU A 123 2.66 14.58 18.93
N VAL A 124 1.76 14.91 18.00
CA VAL A 124 0.32 14.60 18.12
C VAL A 124 0.00 13.32 17.36
N GLY A 125 0.53 13.20 16.14
CA GLY A 125 0.32 12.05 15.27
C GLY A 125 0.79 10.75 15.92
N SER A 126 2.01 10.70 16.45
CA SER A 126 2.54 9.47 17.06
C SER A 126 1.86 9.14 18.39
N ALA A 127 1.49 10.15 19.18
CA ALA A 127 0.72 9.94 20.42
C ALA A 127 -0.69 9.41 20.15
N LYS A 128 -1.31 9.76 19.01
CA LYS A 128 -2.60 9.21 18.59
C LYS A 128 -2.48 7.80 18.01
N GLN A 129 -1.42 7.55 17.25
CA GLN A 129 -1.23 6.31 16.49
C GLN A 129 -0.54 5.20 17.29
N GLY A 130 0.17 5.51 18.38
CA GLY A 130 0.87 4.50 19.18
C GLY A 130 2.00 3.79 18.43
N ASN A 131 2.55 4.41 17.38
CA ASN A 131 3.46 3.75 16.43
C ASN A 131 4.86 3.42 17.01
N MET A 132 5.23 3.93 18.18
CA MET A 132 6.48 3.61 18.88
C MET A 132 6.18 2.93 20.23
N ILE A 133 5.77 1.67 20.17
CA ILE A 133 5.23 0.92 21.32
C ILE A 133 6.26 0.87 22.46
N GLY A 134 5.86 1.26 23.66
CA GLY A 134 6.73 1.31 24.85
C GLY A 134 7.66 2.54 24.93
N TYR A 135 7.74 3.37 23.88
CA TYR A 135 8.46 4.65 23.91
C TYR A 135 7.51 5.84 23.95
N ILE A 136 6.50 5.84 23.09
CA ILE A 136 5.37 6.79 23.10
C ILE A 136 4.14 5.98 23.48
N SER A 137 3.60 6.24 24.68
CA SER A 137 2.35 5.65 25.12
C SER A 137 1.20 6.63 24.86
N PRO A 138 0.22 6.28 24.02
CA PRO A 138 -1.05 6.98 24.00
C PRO A 138 -1.62 7.05 25.42
N SER A 139 -2.12 8.22 25.80
CA SER A 139 -2.71 8.49 27.12
C SER A 139 -4.03 7.75 27.36
N LEU A 140 -4.51 6.97 26.38
CA LEU A 140 -5.82 6.33 26.34
C LEU A 140 -5.77 4.80 26.43
N TRP A 141 -4.59 4.17 26.53
CA TRP A 141 -4.55 2.72 26.72
C TRP A 141 -5.02 2.36 28.12
N HIS A 142 -5.92 1.37 28.18
CA HIS A 142 -6.17 0.61 29.41
C HIS A 142 -4.82 0.14 29.97
N THR A 143 -4.66 0.11 31.31
CA THR A 143 -3.45 -0.46 31.90
C THR A 143 -3.42 -1.95 31.58
N PRO A 144 -2.53 -2.44 30.70
CA PRO A 144 -2.58 -3.82 30.27
C PRO A 144 -2.19 -4.74 31.43
N ASP A 145 -2.76 -5.95 31.45
CA ASP A 145 -2.44 -7.01 32.39
C ASP A 145 -1.88 -8.24 31.64
N GLY A 146 -1.47 -9.27 32.40
CA GLY A 146 -1.00 -10.54 31.86
C GLY A 146 0.11 -10.43 30.79
N ILE A 147 -0.11 -11.05 29.64
CA ILE A 147 0.85 -11.13 28.53
C ILE A 147 1.05 -9.77 27.86
N GLU A 148 0.00 -8.95 27.75
CA GLU A 148 0.10 -7.63 27.14
C GLU A 148 0.96 -6.70 27.98
N LYS A 149 0.86 -6.81 29.31
CA LYS A 149 1.79 -6.12 30.21
C LYS A 149 3.23 -6.58 30.00
N GLN A 150 3.48 -7.90 29.89
CA GLN A 150 4.82 -8.43 29.67
C GLN A 150 5.42 -7.93 28.36
N ARG A 151 4.62 -7.86 27.29
CA ARG A 151 5.02 -7.28 26.00
C ARG A 151 5.40 -5.81 26.14
N LEU A 152 4.53 -5.02 26.77
CA LEU A 152 4.77 -3.60 26.97
C LEU A 152 6.02 -3.34 27.82
N ASP A 153 6.18 -4.09 28.92
CA ASP A 153 7.36 -4.03 29.79
C ASP A 153 8.63 -4.36 28.99
N HIS A 154 8.59 -5.37 28.11
CA HIS A 154 9.71 -5.70 27.20
C HIS A 154 10.03 -4.56 26.24
N CYS A 155 9.03 -3.96 25.59
CA CYS A 155 9.26 -2.80 24.72
C CYS A 155 9.91 -1.64 25.47
N ILE A 156 9.37 -1.29 26.65
CA ILE A 156 9.92 -0.23 27.52
C ILE A 156 11.39 -0.54 27.88
N ALA A 157 11.68 -1.79 28.28
CA ALA A 157 13.01 -2.22 28.64
C ALA A 157 13.98 -2.09 27.45
N TRP A 158 13.56 -2.50 26.25
CA TRP A 158 14.37 -2.40 25.04
C TRP A 158 14.74 -0.96 24.68
N TRP A 159 13.77 -0.03 24.72
CA TRP A 159 14.03 1.40 24.50
C TRP A 159 14.97 1.99 25.55
N LYS A 160 14.80 1.62 26.82
CA LYS A 160 15.73 1.99 27.90
C LYS A 160 17.13 1.42 27.66
N GLY A 161 17.24 0.20 27.15
CA GLY A 161 18.51 -0.41 26.77
C GLY A 161 19.27 0.42 25.74
N ILE A 162 18.58 0.96 24.73
CA ILE A 162 19.19 1.91 23.78
C ILE A 162 19.61 3.20 24.47
N GLN A 163 18.71 3.78 25.28
CA GLN A 163 18.95 5.04 25.98
C GLN A 163 20.15 4.98 26.93
N TYR A 164 20.32 3.86 27.64
CA TYR A 164 21.43 3.63 28.57
C TYR A 164 22.66 2.96 27.94
N GLY A 165 22.64 2.73 26.62
CA GLY A 165 23.79 2.25 25.87
C GLY A 165 24.11 0.76 26.01
N GLU A 166 23.13 -0.06 26.39
CA GLU A 166 23.27 -1.53 26.45
C GLU A 166 23.51 -2.16 25.07
N TYR A 167 23.07 -1.48 24.01
CA TYR A 167 23.21 -1.92 22.61
C TYR A 167 24.13 -0.94 21.87
N PRO A 168 25.46 -1.14 21.92
CA PRO A 168 26.44 -0.11 21.54
C PRO A 168 26.44 0.25 20.06
N ASN A 169 25.85 -0.59 19.20
CA ASN A 169 25.76 -0.40 17.76
C ASN A 169 24.33 -0.18 17.25
N ILE A 170 23.40 0.26 18.11
CA ILE A 170 22.06 0.72 17.69
C ILE A 170 21.99 2.24 17.80
N GLU A 171 21.61 2.90 16.71
CA GLU A 171 21.27 4.31 16.67
C GLU A 171 19.85 4.49 16.15
N VAL A 172 19.08 5.32 16.84
CA VAL A 172 17.71 5.66 16.46
C VAL A 172 17.64 7.13 16.13
N ARG A 173 17.07 7.44 14.97
CA ARG A 173 16.71 8.80 14.57
C ARG A 173 15.22 8.85 14.29
N THR A 174 14.63 10.01 14.56
CA THR A 174 13.21 10.22 14.28
C THR A 174 13.00 11.29 13.23
N ARG A 175 11.92 11.16 12.46
CA ARG A 175 11.61 12.06 11.35
C ARG A 175 10.12 12.40 11.29
N SER A 176 9.80 13.66 11.04
CA SER A 176 8.46 14.13 10.71
C SER A 176 8.39 14.62 9.26
N VAL A 177 7.17 14.84 8.76
CA VAL A 177 6.92 15.54 7.51
C VAL A 177 6.33 16.91 7.85
N PRO A 178 7.01 18.02 7.53
CA PRO A 178 6.46 19.35 7.80
C PRO A 178 5.14 19.58 7.06
N SER A 179 4.11 20.05 7.77
CA SER A 179 2.79 20.33 7.19
C SER A 179 2.83 21.41 6.10
N SER A 180 3.83 22.30 6.10
CA SER A 180 4.06 23.25 5.01
C SER A 180 4.41 22.56 3.70
N ASP A 181 5.27 21.55 3.77
CA ASP A 181 5.80 20.86 2.59
C ASP A 181 4.74 19.91 2.02
N ALA A 182 3.99 19.23 2.90
CA ALA A 182 2.83 18.44 2.53
C ALA A 182 1.77 19.29 1.82
N ARG A 183 1.40 20.45 2.39
CA ARG A 183 0.45 21.39 1.76
C ARG A 183 0.92 21.87 0.40
N HIS A 184 2.19 22.26 0.28
CA HIS A 184 2.73 22.74 -0.98
C HIS A 184 2.72 21.65 -2.06
N SER A 185 3.14 20.43 -1.69
CA SER A 185 3.14 19.27 -2.59
C SER A 185 1.72 18.87 -3.03
N LEU A 186 0.75 18.87 -2.09
CA LEU A 186 -0.66 18.61 -2.40
C LEU A 186 -1.23 19.66 -3.35
N ALA A 187 -1.02 20.95 -3.07
CA ALA A 187 -1.50 22.04 -3.93
C ALA A 187 -0.90 21.99 -5.35
N LYS A 188 0.35 21.55 -5.48
CA LYS A 188 1.03 21.36 -6.78
C LYS A 188 0.42 20.21 -7.58
N ASN A 189 0.23 19.05 -6.96
CA ASN A 189 -0.13 17.82 -7.65
C ASN A 189 -1.65 17.58 -7.77
N PHE A 190 -2.43 18.20 -6.88
CA PHE A 190 -3.88 18.08 -6.80
C PHE A 190 -4.54 19.47 -6.55
N PRO A 191 -4.33 20.46 -7.44
CA PRO A 191 -4.80 21.83 -7.25
C PRO A 191 -6.33 21.97 -7.22
N ASP A 192 -7.03 21.06 -7.90
CA ASP A 192 -8.49 21.06 -8.03
C ASP A 192 -9.18 20.09 -7.04
N MET A 193 -8.47 19.58 -6.04
CA MET A 193 -9.03 18.60 -5.11
C MET A 193 -10.13 19.23 -4.25
N SER A 194 -11.40 18.96 -4.61
CA SER A 194 -12.52 19.21 -3.70
C SER A 194 -12.28 18.37 -2.45
N SER A 195 -12.17 19.05 -1.29
CA SER A 195 -11.82 18.42 -0.02
C SER A 195 -12.65 19.03 1.08
N THR A 196 -13.24 18.16 1.91
CA THR A 196 -13.90 18.59 3.15
C THR A 196 -12.87 19.20 4.12
N LEU A 197 -13.32 19.95 5.13
CA LEU A 197 -12.43 20.50 6.16
C LEU A 197 -11.65 19.39 6.88
N LEU A 198 -12.30 18.26 7.16
CA LEU A 198 -11.68 17.10 7.79
C LEU A 198 -10.67 16.41 6.88
N GLU A 199 -10.95 16.31 5.58
CA GLU A 199 -9.99 15.77 4.62
C GLU A 199 -8.74 16.64 4.53
N LYS A 200 -8.89 17.97 4.42
CA LYS A 200 -7.77 18.90 4.46
C LYS A 200 -6.97 18.75 5.75
N LEU A 201 -7.63 18.66 6.90
CA LEU A 201 -6.96 18.44 8.17
C LEU A 201 -6.12 17.15 8.17
N LEU A 202 -6.68 16.02 7.71
CA LEU A 202 -6.02 14.72 7.71
C LEU A 202 -4.91 14.59 6.66
N THR A 203 -5.06 15.22 5.48
CA THR A 203 -4.07 15.13 4.39
C THR A 203 -2.96 16.20 4.51
N GLU A 204 -3.28 17.39 5.01
CA GLU A 204 -2.35 18.54 5.02
C GLU A 204 -1.65 18.73 6.37
N GLN A 205 -2.30 18.42 7.50
CA GLN A 205 -1.75 18.74 8.82
C GLN A 205 -1.08 17.55 9.52
N VAL A 206 -1.41 16.31 9.14
CA VAL A 206 -0.93 15.09 9.82
C VAL A 206 -0.17 14.17 8.85
N ALA A 207 0.66 14.74 7.97
CA ALA A 207 1.48 13.97 7.05
C ALA A 207 2.50 13.08 7.80
N THR A 208 2.74 11.88 7.29
CA THR A 208 3.61 10.90 7.97
C THR A 208 4.83 10.49 7.14
N HIS A 209 5.86 10.03 7.85
CA HIS A 209 6.94 9.29 7.22
C HIS A 209 6.51 7.82 7.09
N HIS A 210 6.01 7.47 5.92
CA HIS A 210 5.28 6.21 5.70
C HIS A 210 6.08 5.20 4.87
N GLN A 211 7.34 5.50 4.56
CA GLN A 211 8.25 4.55 3.92
C GLN A 211 8.56 3.36 4.83
N LYS A 212 8.76 2.19 4.22
CA LYS A 212 9.11 0.93 4.91
C LYS A 212 10.27 0.15 4.27
N PRO A 213 11.30 0.77 3.64
CA PRO A 213 12.41 0.00 3.11
C PRO A 213 13.32 -0.57 4.22
N VAL A 214 13.94 -1.70 3.91
CA VAL A 214 15.03 -2.29 4.69
C VAL A 214 16.26 -2.38 3.80
N LEU A 215 17.45 -2.13 4.35
CA LEU A 215 18.72 -2.29 3.65
C LEU A 215 19.72 -2.99 4.58
N ILE A 216 20.27 -4.12 4.13
CA ILE A 216 21.13 -4.98 4.93
C ILE A 216 22.46 -5.13 4.20
N ASP A 217 23.55 -4.99 4.94
CA ASP A 217 24.93 -5.22 4.47
C ASP A 217 25.31 -4.44 3.19
N TYR A 218 24.70 -3.28 2.95
CA TYR A 218 24.99 -2.43 1.77
C TYR A 218 26.47 -2.08 1.60
N GLU A 219 27.18 -1.94 2.73
CA GLU A 219 28.60 -1.58 2.76
C GLU A 219 29.53 -2.81 2.81
N HIS A 220 28.98 -4.02 2.69
CA HIS A 220 29.75 -5.27 2.76
C HIS A 220 30.73 -5.36 1.57
N PRO A 221 32.01 -5.76 1.78
CA PRO A 221 33.00 -5.88 0.71
C PRO A 221 32.61 -6.86 -0.40
N ASP A 222 31.93 -7.94 -0.03
CA ASP A 222 31.23 -8.83 -0.96
C ASP A 222 29.81 -8.27 -1.25
N PRO A 223 29.55 -7.73 -2.46
CA PRO A 223 28.26 -7.13 -2.82
C PRO A 223 27.13 -8.15 -2.93
N SER A 224 27.42 -9.46 -3.03
CA SER A 224 26.39 -10.51 -3.03
C SER A 224 25.66 -10.66 -1.69
N ARG A 225 26.21 -10.03 -0.65
CA ARG A 225 25.65 -9.99 0.71
C ARG A 225 24.67 -8.83 0.90
N ALA A 226 24.75 -7.80 0.07
CA ALA A 226 23.90 -6.64 0.14
C ALA A 226 22.49 -6.98 -0.37
N VAL A 227 21.48 -6.72 0.46
CA VAL A 227 20.08 -7.01 0.14
C VAL A 227 19.19 -5.90 0.69
N GLY A 228 18.01 -5.74 0.11
CA GLY A 228 17.04 -4.74 0.55
C GLY A 228 15.62 -5.21 0.34
N TYR A 229 14.68 -4.45 0.90
CA TYR A 229 13.26 -4.73 0.82
C TYR A 229 12.48 -3.47 0.53
N VAL A 230 11.46 -3.58 -0.31
CA VAL A 230 10.41 -2.56 -0.50
C VAL A 230 9.08 -3.24 -0.19
N MET A 231 8.31 -2.68 0.74
CA MET A 231 7.16 -3.38 1.31
C MET A 231 6.06 -2.45 1.79
N GLY A 232 4.84 -2.98 1.87
CA GLY A 232 3.75 -2.38 2.64
C GLY A 232 3.79 -2.80 4.13
N LEU A 233 4.45 -3.92 4.43
CA LEU A 233 4.55 -4.52 5.76
C LEU A 233 5.13 -3.54 6.79
N ASN A 234 4.37 -3.28 7.85
CA ASN A 234 4.77 -2.39 8.93
C ASN A 234 5.51 -3.18 10.02
N SER A 235 6.49 -2.57 10.69
CA SER A 235 7.32 -3.23 11.72
C SER A 235 6.60 -3.29 13.08
N ILE A 236 5.31 -3.62 13.07
CA ILE A 236 4.45 -3.79 14.24
C ILE A 236 3.69 -5.11 14.18
N THR A 237 3.38 -5.67 15.35
CA THR A 237 3.03 -7.08 15.52
C THR A 237 1.81 -7.58 14.74
N ASP A 238 0.85 -6.70 14.44
CA ASP A 238 -0.41 -7.07 13.77
C ASP A 238 -0.20 -7.49 12.31
N TYR A 239 0.88 -7.03 11.68
CA TYR A 239 1.12 -7.24 10.24
C TYR A 239 1.64 -8.63 9.90
N TRP A 240 1.79 -9.50 10.90
CA TRP A 240 2.13 -10.88 10.69
C TRP A 240 0.86 -11.68 10.37
N ASP A 241 0.85 -12.35 9.22
CA ASP A 241 -0.16 -13.34 8.86
C ASP A 241 0.43 -14.32 7.83
N SER A 242 -0.25 -15.44 7.62
CA SER A 242 0.01 -16.35 6.51
C SER A 242 -0.98 -16.14 5.36
N SER A 243 -0.61 -16.57 4.15
CA SER A 243 -1.47 -16.54 2.97
C SER A 243 -2.70 -17.45 3.07
N SER A 244 -2.77 -18.30 4.09
CA SER A 244 -3.96 -19.10 4.41
C SER A 244 -5.04 -18.28 5.13
N HIS A 245 -4.68 -17.13 5.72
CA HIS A 245 -5.59 -16.24 6.44
C HIS A 245 -6.56 -16.96 7.39
N ILE A 246 -6.07 -17.99 8.10
CA ILE A 246 -6.88 -18.84 8.99
C ILE A 246 -7.68 -17.95 9.94
N PHE A 247 -8.99 -18.14 10.05
CA PHE A 247 -9.93 -17.23 10.72
C PHE A 247 -9.46 -16.72 12.10
N ASN A 248 -8.96 -17.61 12.96
CA ASN A 248 -8.51 -17.33 14.32
C ASN A 248 -7.08 -17.87 14.59
N ASP A 249 -6.13 -17.59 13.69
CA ASP A 249 -4.76 -18.09 13.80
C ASP A 249 -4.08 -17.69 15.13
N HIS A 250 -3.69 -18.67 15.93
CA HIS A 250 -2.99 -18.47 17.20
C HIS A 250 -1.59 -17.85 17.06
N CYS A 251 -1.03 -17.84 15.85
CA CYS A 251 0.20 -17.13 15.56
C CYS A 251 -0.01 -15.61 15.43
N ARG A 252 -1.25 -15.11 15.31
CA ARG A 252 -1.59 -13.68 15.33
C ARG A 252 -1.89 -13.18 16.74
N GLU A 253 -1.77 -11.87 16.95
CA GLU A 253 -2.16 -11.26 18.23
C GLU A 253 -3.66 -11.43 18.50
N ALA A 254 -4.00 -11.42 19.79
CA ALA A 254 -5.41 -11.33 20.17
C ALA A 254 -5.86 -9.92 19.84
N ASP A 255 -7.12 -9.73 19.50
CA ASP A 255 -7.74 -8.41 19.51
C ASP A 255 -8.24 -8.13 20.94
N TYR A 256 -8.39 -6.86 21.30
CA TYR A 256 -9.06 -6.47 22.54
C TYR A 256 -10.56 -6.79 22.46
N LEU A 257 -11.08 -6.80 21.24
CA LEU A 257 -12.47 -7.11 20.97
C LEU A 257 -12.71 -8.63 21.06
N GLN A 258 -13.88 -8.96 21.59
CA GLN A 258 -14.43 -10.31 21.57
C GLN A 258 -15.64 -10.34 20.65
N ASP A 259 -15.94 -11.50 20.08
CA ASP A 259 -17.23 -11.70 19.43
C ASP A 259 -18.37 -11.65 20.46
N ARG A 260 -19.63 -11.62 20.01
CA ARG A 260 -20.83 -11.58 20.87
C ARG A 260 -20.92 -12.74 21.86
N ALA A 261 -20.19 -13.84 21.59
CA ALA A 261 -20.13 -15.01 22.45
C ALA A 261 -18.88 -15.03 23.37
N GLY A 262 -18.10 -13.94 23.40
CA GLY A 262 -16.93 -13.77 24.25
C GLY A 262 -15.66 -14.46 23.72
N SER A 263 -15.63 -14.87 22.46
CA SER A 263 -14.45 -15.50 21.85
C SER A 263 -13.45 -14.43 21.42
N VAL A 264 -12.17 -14.70 21.64
CA VAL A 264 -11.08 -13.82 21.20
C VAL A 264 -11.07 -13.71 19.68
N ILE A 265 -10.97 -12.49 19.17
CA ILE A 265 -10.81 -12.19 17.75
C ILE A 265 -9.31 -12.13 17.44
N ARG A 266 -8.90 -12.59 16.25
CA ARG A 266 -7.54 -12.47 15.73
C ARG A 266 -7.62 -12.05 14.27
N LYS A 267 -7.45 -10.75 14.01
CA LYS A 267 -7.69 -10.18 12.68
C LYS A 267 -6.64 -10.70 11.67
N PRO A 268 -7.04 -11.25 10.51
CA PRO A 268 -6.12 -11.58 9.43
C PRO A 268 -5.67 -10.31 8.69
N TYR A 269 -4.44 -10.32 8.21
CA TYR A 269 -3.79 -9.20 7.53
C TYR A 269 -3.16 -9.67 6.23
N ARG A 270 -3.31 -8.87 5.18
CA ARG A 270 -2.74 -9.15 3.86
C ARG A 270 -1.90 -7.98 3.39
N ASP A 271 -0.68 -8.31 2.97
CA ASP A 271 0.28 -7.34 2.45
C ASP A 271 1.38 -8.06 1.64
N TYR A 272 2.31 -7.31 1.06
CA TYR A 272 3.38 -7.84 0.22
C TYR A 272 4.71 -7.14 0.48
N ALA A 273 5.78 -7.82 0.09
CA ALA A 273 7.12 -7.27 0.03
C ALA A 273 7.85 -7.76 -1.23
N ILE A 274 8.77 -6.93 -1.73
CA ILE A 274 9.77 -7.34 -2.72
C ILE A 274 11.13 -7.26 -2.05
N ARG A 275 11.82 -8.40 -2.02
CA ARG A 275 13.26 -8.40 -1.74
C ARG A 275 14.02 -8.06 -3.01
N VAL A 276 15.01 -7.20 -2.83
CA VAL A 276 15.84 -6.63 -3.88
C VAL A 276 17.28 -7.03 -3.60
N GLN A 277 17.96 -7.45 -4.65
CA GLN A 277 19.41 -7.55 -4.71
C GLN A 277 19.85 -6.94 -6.05
N GLY A 278 20.99 -6.26 -6.07
CA GLY A 278 21.51 -5.62 -7.29
C GLY A 278 21.53 -4.10 -7.24
N GLU A 279 21.57 -3.51 -8.43
CA GLU A 279 21.79 -2.07 -8.65
C GLU A 279 20.78 -1.17 -7.92
N ALA A 280 19.52 -1.59 -7.78
CA ALA A 280 18.46 -0.83 -7.12
C ALA A 280 18.70 -0.58 -5.63
N LEU A 281 19.58 -1.35 -4.98
CA LEU A 281 20.01 -1.06 -3.62
C LEU A 281 20.73 0.29 -3.52
N TYR A 282 21.35 0.76 -4.61
CA TYR A 282 21.92 2.10 -4.67
C TYR A 282 20.84 3.16 -4.42
N SER A 283 19.68 3.09 -5.10
CA SER A 283 18.60 4.06 -4.91
C SER A 283 17.96 3.95 -3.52
N LEU A 284 17.80 2.73 -2.98
CA LEU A 284 17.35 2.54 -1.59
C LEU A 284 18.32 3.19 -0.59
N ASN A 285 19.62 3.03 -0.81
CA ASN A 285 20.65 3.67 0.01
C ASN A 285 20.65 5.20 -0.11
N GLN A 286 20.49 5.75 -1.32
CA GLN A 286 20.40 7.20 -1.53
C GLN A 286 19.22 7.78 -0.74
N ASN A 287 18.05 7.13 -0.82
CA ASN A 287 16.87 7.49 -0.05
C ASN A 287 17.14 7.44 1.47
N PHE A 288 17.67 6.33 1.97
CA PHE A 288 17.97 6.16 3.39
C PHE A 288 19.01 7.17 3.90
N SER A 289 20.17 7.24 3.25
CA SER A 289 21.31 8.03 3.70
C SER A 289 21.00 9.53 3.70
N LYS A 290 20.32 10.03 2.66
CA LYS A 290 19.88 11.43 2.61
C LYS A 290 18.90 11.74 3.74
N ALA A 291 17.93 10.87 3.98
CA ALA A 291 16.98 11.05 5.07
C ALA A 291 17.66 11.00 6.45
N TRP A 292 18.57 10.04 6.64
CA TRP A 292 19.35 9.85 7.86
C TRP A 292 20.20 11.06 8.20
N ASP A 293 20.95 11.59 7.23
CA ASP A 293 21.86 12.73 7.42
C ASP A 293 21.14 14.05 7.74
N ASN A 294 19.87 14.17 7.35
CA ASN A 294 19.06 15.35 7.61
C ASN A 294 18.42 15.40 9.01
N VAL A 295 18.50 14.32 9.79
CA VAL A 295 17.96 14.25 11.14
C VAL A 295 19.04 13.91 12.16
N LYS A 296 18.81 14.24 13.42
CA LYS A 296 19.76 14.00 14.51
C LYS A 296 19.45 12.68 15.22
N THR A 297 20.46 12.15 15.92
CA THR A 297 20.32 11.03 16.86
C THR A 297 19.30 11.37 17.94
N GLU A 298 18.26 10.54 18.08
CA GLU A 298 17.25 10.61 19.13
C GLU A 298 17.67 9.74 20.32
N LEU A 299 18.04 8.49 20.06
CA LEU A 299 18.48 7.51 21.06
C LEU A 299 19.72 6.76 20.60
N GLY A 300 20.51 6.30 21.59
CA GLY A 300 21.81 5.68 21.35
C GLY A 300 22.88 6.74 21.08
N LYS A 301 24.07 6.28 20.72
CA LYS A 301 25.18 7.16 20.32
C LYS A 301 25.31 7.17 18.80
N PRO A 302 25.77 8.30 18.20
CA PRO A 302 26.11 8.32 16.78
C PRO A 302 27.09 7.18 16.43
N LEU A 303 26.75 6.37 15.42
CA LEU A 303 27.62 5.29 14.92
C LEU A 303 28.70 5.80 13.95
N LEU A 304 28.55 7.04 13.49
CA LEU A 304 29.47 7.71 12.58
C LEU A 304 29.54 9.20 12.93
N ASN A 305 30.76 9.76 12.91
CA ASN A 305 31.01 11.19 13.19
C ASN A 305 30.84 12.10 11.95
N GLY A 306 30.18 11.63 10.89
CA GLY A 306 30.01 12.34 9.61
C GLY A 306 28.80 11.85 8.84
N ALA A 307 28.59 12.41 7.64
CA ALA A 307 27.46 12.08 6.77
C ALA A 307 27.56 10.66 6.21
N LEU A 308 26.50 9.89 6.37
CA LEU A 308 26.38 8.53 5.87
C LEU A 308 26.47 8.50 4.34
N LEU A 309 25.83 9.47 3.67
CA LEU A 309 25.85 9.58 2.22
C LEU A 309 27.28 9.70 1.67
N GLY A 310 28.10 10.54 2.30
CA GLY A 310 29.51 10.70 1.94
C GLY A 310 30.33 9.43 2.20
N SER A 311 30.11 8.77 3.34
CA SER A 311 30.82 7.52 3.69
C SER A 311 30.53 6.35 2.72
N ARG A 312 29.36 6.38 2.08
CA ARG A 312 28.88 5.35 1.15
C ARG A 312 29.12 5.68 -0.33
N ALA A 313 29.70 6.83 -0.65
CA ALA A 313 29.91 7.29 -2.02
C ALA A 313 30.77 6.34 -2.88
N LYS A 314 31.58 5.47 -2.25
CA LYS A 314 32.39 4.44 -2.92
C LYS A 314 31.56 3.28 -3.50
N VAL A 315 30.34 3.06 -3.02
CA VAL A 315 29.45 1.99 -3.51
C VAL A 315 28.65 2.54 -4.67
N SER A 316 28.89 2.02 -5.88
CA SER A 316 28.15 2.37 -7.09
C SER A 316 27.09 1.32 -7.41
N ALA A 317 26.05 1.70 -8.17
CA ALA A 317 25.06 0.75 -8.67
C ALA A 317 25.72 -0.45 -9.36
N GLY A 318 26.66 -0.20 -10.27
CA GLY A 318 27.39 -1.26 -10.99
C GLY A 318 28.23 -2.18 -10.10
N SER A 319 28.66 -1.75 -8.91
CA SER A 319 29.35 -2.66 -7.97
C SER A 319 28.42 -3.72 -7.38
N LEU A 320 27.11 -3.41 -7.29
CA LEU A 320 26.09 -4.27 -6.70
C LEU A 320 25.53 -5.30 -7.71
N SER A 321 25.75 -5.09 -9.02
CA SER A 321 25.22 -5.95 -10.08
C SER A 321 25.89 -7.32 -10.18
N SER A 322 27.13 -7.44 -9.70
CA SER A 322 28.00 -8.62 -9.86
C SER A 322 27.44 -9.95 -9.33
N SER A 323 26.38 -9.89 -8.50
CA SER A 323 25.71 -11.06 -7.92
C SER A 323 24.35 -11.39 -8.53
N CYS A 324 23.86 -10.60 -9.50
CA CYS A 324 22.51 -10.71 -10.04
C CYS A 324 22.49 -11.38 -11.42
N THR A 325 21.94 -12.60 -11.50
CA THR A 325 21.75 -13.32 -12.77
C THR A 325 20.36 -13.20 -13.36
N ALA A 326 19.38 -12.70 -12.58
CA ALA A 326 17.98 -12.64 -13.01
C ALA A 326 17.68 -11.49 -13.99
N GLY A 327 18.44 -10.39 -13.94
CA GLY A 327 18.34 -9.30 -14.91
C GLY A 327 17.04 -8.49 -14.88
N HIS A 328 16.33 -8.47 -13.74
CA HIS A 328 15.09 -7.69 -13.61
C HIS A 328 15.40 -6.20 -13.72
N ARG A 329 14.61 -5.49 -14.52
CA ARG A 329 14.66 -4.02 -14.62
C ARG A 329 13.71 -3.40 -13.61
N CYS A 330 14.17 -2.43 -12.84
CA CYS A 330 13.31 -1.71 -11.91
C CYS A 330 13.77 -0.27 -11.66
N GLN A 331 12.85 0.54 -11.17
CA GLN A 331 13.09 1.91 -10.76
C GLN A 331 12.49 2.12 -9.36
N ILE A 332 13.26 2.71 -8.46
CA ILE A 332 12.74 3.16 -7.16
C ILE A 332 12.13 4.55 -7.39
N VAL A 333 10.87 4.71 -6.99
CA VAL A 333 10.12 5.96 -7.07
C VAL A 333 9.58 6.32 -5.69
N ARG A 334 9.33 7.61 -5.44
CA ARG A 334 8.93 8.09 -4.12
C ARG A 334 7.86 9.17 -4.18
N THR A 335 7.25 9.38 -3.01
CA THR A 335 6.63 10.66 -2.68
C THR A 335 7.51 11.26 -1.60
N GLN A 336 7.99 12.48 -1.78
CA GLN A 336 8.86 13.15 -0.82
C GLN A 336 8.52 14.65 -0.82
N PRO A 337 7.57 15.11 0.02
CA PRO A 337 7.08 16.49 0.00
C PRO A 337 8.17 17.54 0.16
N GLN A 338 9.15 17.29 1.05
CA GLN A 338 10.29 18.19 1.28
C GLN A 338 11.16 18.39 0.02
N GLU A 339 11.09 17.46 -0.93
CA GLU A 339 11.84 17.50 -2.19
C GLU A 339 10.93 17.73 -3.40
N GLN A 340 9.64 17.98 -3.15
CA GLN A 340 8.61 18.15 -4.20
C GLN A 340 8.54 16.99 -5.19
N ASP A 341 8.85 15.80 -4.69
CA ASP A 341 8.89 14.55 -5.44
C ASP A 341 7.54 13.85 -5.38
N ALA A 342 6.96 13.58 -6.53
CA ALA A 342 5.72 12.84 -6.70
C ALA A 342 5.88 11.76 -7.79
N THR A 343 7.08 11.19 -7.93
CA THR A 343 7.37 10.17 -8.95
C THR A 343 6.52 8.91 -8.80
N ILE A 344 6.03 8.59 -7.60
CA ILE A 344 4.99 7.54 -7.46
C ILE A 344 3.74 7.93 -8.27
N TRP A 345 3.21 9.14 -8.08
CA TRP A 345 2.03 9.58 -8.82
C TRP A 345 2.24 9.63 -10.32
N GLU A 346 3.39 10.15 -10.76
CA GLU A 346 3.78 10.15 -12.18
C GLU A 346 3.82 8.72 -12.75
N SER A 347 4.38 7.76 -12.01
CA SER A 347 4.48 6.35 -12.45
C SER A 347 3.11 5.68 -12.58
N TYR A 348 2.18 5.96 -11.65
CA TYR A 348 0.81 5.46 -11.73
C TYR A 348 0.09 5.99 -12.98
N GLN A 349 0.26 7.27 -13.31
CA GLN A 349 -0.34 7.85 -14.52
C GLN A 349 0.27 7.27 -15.81
N LEU A 350 1.60 7.11 -15.86
CA LEU A 350 2.29 6.51 -17.00
C LEU A 350 1.82 5.07 -17.23
N ALA A 351 1.76 4.29 -16.15
CA ALA A 351 1.32 2.88 -16.19
C ALA A 351 -0.13 2.75 -16.68
N LEU A 352 -1.05 3.61 -16.18
CA LEU A 352 -2.42 3.67 -16.69
C LEU A 352 -2.46 3.94 -18.20
N SER A 353 -1.56 4.80 -18.68
CA SER A 353 -1.54 5.22 -20.08
C SER A 353 -1.18 4.10 -21.06
N ASN A 354 -0.62 2.99 -20.55
CA ASN A 354 -0.24 1.81 -21.32
C ASN A 354 -1.19 0.61 -21.11
N ALA A 355 -2.15 0.70 -20.21
CA ALA A 355 -3.05 -0.41 -19.89
C ALA A 355 -4.04 -0.71 -21.04
N ILE A 356 -4.03 -1.95 -21.53
CA ILE A 356 -4.82 -2.39 -22.69
C ILE A 356 -5.64 -3.66 -22.46
N GLN A 357 -5.33 -4.47 -21.44
CA GLN A 357 -6.02 -5.74 -21.18
C GLN A 357 -6.58 -5.82 -19.76
N TYR A 358 -5.77 -5.63 -18.73
CA TYR A 358 -6.24 -5.55 -17.35
C TYR A 358 -5.43 -4.60 -16.47
N ILE A 359 -6.12 -4.08 -15.46
CA ILE A 359 -5.54 -3.39 -14.31
C ILE A 359 -5.99 -4.18 -13.08
N TYR A 360 -5.04 -4.61 -12.26
CA TYR A 360 -5.30 -5.16 -10.93
C TYR A 360 -4.74 -4.20 -9.89
N ALA A 361 -5.56 -3.80 -8.91
CA ALA A 361 -5.13 -2.98 -7.79
C ALA A 361 -5.63 -3.57 -6.47
N GLU A 362 -4.71 -3.82 -5.54
CA GLU A 362 -4.99 -4.24 -4.17
C GLU A 362 -4.43 -3.18 -3.21
N ASN A 363 -5.31 -2.41 -2.59
CA ASN A 363 -4.90 -1.20 -1.86
C ASN A 363 -5.67 -1.01 -0.56
N GLN A 364 -4.95 -0.65 0.52
CA GLN A 364 -5.54 -0.31 1.81
C GLN A 364 -6.53 0.85 1.72
N TYR A 365 -6.17 1.91 0.98
CA TYR A 365 -7.01 3.08 0.78
C TYR A 365 -7.20 3.36 -0.69
N PHE A 366 -8.46 3.58 -1.06
CA PHE A 366 -8.87 3.79 -2.45
C PHE A 366 -9.64 5.11 -2.57
N PHE A 367 -8.92 6.21 -2.33
CA PHE A 367 -9.43 7.57 -2.09
C PHE A 367 -9.01 8.57 -3.18
N LEU A 368 -8.85 8.09 -4.42
CA LEU A 368 -8.28 8.88 -5.51
C LEU A 368 -9.18 8.84 -6.76
N PRO A 369 -10.31 9.58 -6.77
CA PRO A 369 -11.21 9.63 -7.93
C PRO A 369 -10.51 10.03 -9.22
N GLU A 370 -9.49 10.88 -9.14
CA GLU A 370 -8.66 11.31 -10.25
C GLU A 370 -8.01 10.11 -10.99
N TRP A 371 -7.62 9.06 -10.26
CA TRP A 371 -7.07 7.84 -10.86
C TRP A 371 -8.14 7.09 -11.67
N ALA A 372 -9.34 6.94 -11.12
CA ALA A 372 -10.47 6.32 -11.81
C ALA A 372 -10.93 7.12 -13.05
N GLN A 373 -10.96 8.45 -12.93
CA GLN A 373 -11.20 9.36 -14.06
C GLN A 373 -10.10 9.24 -15.12
N GLY A 374 -8.84 9.10 -14.69
CA GLY A 374 -7.70 8.85 -15.56
C GLY A 374 -7.87 7.60 -16.42
N ILE A 375 -8.34 6.48 -15.85
CA ILE A 375 -8.64 5.25 -16.61
C ILE A 375 -9.62 5.56 -17.75
N LYS A 376 -10.71 6.27 -17.47
CA LYS A 376 -11.74 6.62 -18.48
C LYS A 376 -11.17 7.52 -19.57
N GLN A 377 -10.38 8.53 -19.20
CA GLN A 377 -9.74 9.46 -20.14
C GLN A 377 -8.75 8.76 -21.08
N ILE A 378 -7.87 7.91 -20.52
CA ILE A 378 -6.94 7.10 -21.32
C ILE A 378 -7.70 6.14 -22.22
N ARG A 379 -8.70 5.44 -21.68
CA ARG A 379 -9.46 4.47 -22.46
C ARG A 379 -10.20 5.11 -23.63
N LYS A 380 -10.76 6.31 -23.43
CA LYS A 380 -11.37 7.11 -24.48
C LYS A 380 -10.35 7.46 -25.58
N ALA A 381 -9.16 7.93 -25.20
CA ALA A 381 -8.08 8.23 -26.14
C ALA A 381 -7.63 6.96 -26.92
N ASN A 382 -7.50 5.82 -26.24
CA ASN A 382 -7.15 4.54 -26.86
C ASN A 382 -8.21 4.10 -27.88
N GLN A 383 -9.51 4.21 -27.54
CA GLN A 383 -10.60 3.93 -28.48
C GLN A 383 -10.53 4.83 -29.72
N THR A 384 -10.29 6.13 -29.54
CA THR A 384 -10.09 7.05 -30.67
C THR A 384 -8.91 6.61 -31.55
N GLY A 385 -7.79 6.19 -30.95
CA GLY A 385 -6.64 5.64 -31.67
C GLY A 385 -7.00 4.39 -32.50
N TYR A 386 -7.69 3.42 -31.91
CA TYR A 386 -8.17 2.22 -32.62
C TYR A 386 -9.07 2.56 -33.81
N LEU A 387 -10.02 3.47 -33.63
CA LEU A 387 -10.96 3.88 -34.69
C LEU A 387 -10.24 4.62 -35.83
N ASN A 388 -9.28 5.49 -35.50
CA ASN A 388 -8.43 6.15 -36.50
C ASN A 388 -7.57 5.12 -37.27
N GLY A 389 -7.12 4.06 -36.60
CA GLY A 389 -6.48 2.89 -37.19
C GLY A 389 -7.44 1.96 -37.94
N LYS A 390 -8.71 2.34 -38.14
CA LYS A 390 -9.76 1.58 -38.84
C LYS A 390 -10.12 0.24 -38.19
N VAL A 391 -9.83 0.06 -36.89
CA VAL A 391 -10.33 -1.10 -36.13
C VAL A 391 -11.83 -0.95 -35.91
N VAL A 392 -12.59 -2.00 -36.22
CA VAL A 392 -14.04 -1.99 -36.05
C VAL A 392 -14.36 -1.95 -34.55
N LYS A 393 -15.32 -1.11 -34.14
CA LYS A 393 -15.66 -0.89 -32.72
C LYS A 393 -15.86 -2.18 -31.92
N LYS A 394 -16.49 -3.20 -32.51
CA LYS A 394 -16.75 -4.49 -31.86
C LYS A 394 -15.48 -5.30 -31.56
N ASP A 395 -14.40 -5.04 -32.30
CA ASP A 395 -13.12 -5.74 -32.19
C ASP A 395 -12.14 -5.00 -31.27
N ILE A 396 -12.53 -3.82 -30.74
CA ILE A 396 -11.76 -3.12 -29.72
C ILE A 396 -11.87 -3.95 -28.41
N PRO A 397 -10.75 -4.46 -27.88
CA PRO A 397 -10.76 -5.35 -26.71
C PRO A 397 -11.20 -4.60 -25.46
N ALA A 398 -11.99 -5.24 -24.60
CA ALA A 398 -12.34 -4.69 -23.29
C ALA A 398 -11.10 -4.53 -22.38
N LEU A 399 -11.16 -3.55 -21.48
CA LEU A 399 -10.22 -3.39 -20.38
C LEU A 399 -10.86 -3.92 -19.09
N TYR A 400 -10.24 -4.91 -18.46
CA TYR A 400 -10.75 -5.51 -17.22
C TYR A 400 -10.07 -4.88 -15.99
N VAL A 401 -10.84 -4.36 -15.05
CA VAL A 401 -10.33 -3.66 -13.87
C VAL A 401 -10.75 -4.44 -12.62
N PHE A 402 -9.76 -4.96 -11.90
CA PHE A 402 -9.93 -5.73 -10.68
C PHE A 402 -9.46 -4.87 -9.50
N ILE A 403 -10.39 -4.49 -8.62
CA ILE A 403 -10.12 -3.70 -7.43
C ILE A 403 -10.37 -4.56 -6.20
N VAL A 404 -9.40 -4.65 -5.30
CA VAL A 404 -9.50 -5.41 -4.05
C VAL A 404 -9.14 -4.47 -2.90
N ILE A 405 -10.14 -4.11 -2.08
CA ILE A 405 -10.03 -3.06 -1.05
C ILE A 405 -10.71 -3.51 0.25
N PRO A 406 -10.24 -3.06 1.43
CA PRO A 406 -10.89 -3.34 2.70
C PRO A 406 -12.06 -2.36 2.93
N ASN A 407 -12.88 -2.63 3.93
CA ASN A 407 -13.74 -1.59 4.49
C ASN A 407 -12.90 -0.40 4.98
N PRO A 408 -13.38 0.84 4.79
CA PRO A 408 -12.72 2.01 5.34
C PRO A 408 -12.57 1.90 6.87
N GLU A 409 -11.41 2.26 7.41
CA GLU A 409 -11.13 2.10 8.85
C GLU A 409 -11.89 3.09 9.73
N ASP A 410 -12.02 4.32 9.26
CA ASP A 410 -12.74 5.38 9.95
C ASP A 410 -13.85 5.92 9.03
N ARG A 411 -14.96 6.36 9.64
CA ARG A 411 -16.08 6.97 8.89
C ARG A 411 -15.66 8.19 8.05
N GLY A 412 -14.60 8.89 8.46
CA GLY A 412 -14.03 10.01 7.70
C GLY A 412 -13.38 9.62 6.37
N MET A 413 -13.10 8.34 6.16
CA MET A 413 -12.52 7.82 4.92
C MET A 413 -13.58 7.42 3.88
N VAL A 414 -14.82 7.19 4.32
CA VAL A 414 -15.90 6.69 3.46
C VAL A 414 -16.23 7.65 2.29
N PRO A 415 -16.31 8.98 2.46
CA PRO A 415 -16.63 9.90 1.37
C PRO A 415 -15.76 9.77 0.11
N ARG A 416 -14.43 9.72 0.27
CA ARG A 416 -13.50 9.55 -0.86
C ARG A 416 -13.46 8.13 -1.39
N THR A 417 -13.63 7.14 -0.52
CA THR A 417 -13.74 5.74 -0.96
C THR A 417 -14.93 5.59 -1.88
N TYR A 418 -16.10 6.08 -1.43
CA TYR A 418 -17.31 6.13 -2.23
C TYR A 418 -17.07 6.85 -3.55
N SER A 419 -16.47 8.05 -3.52
CA SER A 419 -16.25 8.85 -4.72
C SER A 419 -15.41 8.09 -5.76
N THR A 420 -14.36 7.40 -5.32
CA THR A 420 -13.47 6.64 -6.22
C THR A 420 -14.16 5.39 -6.77
N VAL A 421 -14.86 4.64 -5.92
CA VAL A 421 -15.59 3.43 -6.32
C VAL A 421 -16.79 3.77 -7.22
N ALA A 422 -17.44 4.91 -6.98
CA ALA A 422 -18.55 5.41 -7.80
C ALA A 422 -18.11 5.82 -9.21
N GLU A 423 -16.93 6.43 -9.38
CA GLU A 423 -16.33 6.70 -10.70
C GLU A 423 -16.12 5.42 -11.54
N LEU A 424 -16.01 4.26 -10.86
CA LEU A 424 -15.90 2.94 -11.46
C LEU A 424 -17.24 2.19 -11.53
N GLY A 425 -18.36 2.88 -11.32
CA GLY A 425 -19.69 2.31 -11.51
C GLY A 425 -20.16 1.40 -10.38
N ALA A 426 -19.48 1.40 -9.22
CA ALA A 426 -19.79 0.54 -8.07
C ALA A 426 -20.28 1.33 -6.83
N GLY A 427 -20.83 2.53 -7.02
CA GLY A 427 -21.35 3.37 -5.93
C GLY A 427 -22.49 2.74 -5.13
N ASP A 428 -23.25 1.81 -5.73
CA ASP A 428 -24.34 1.08 -5.07
C ASP A 428 -23.86 0.10 -3.98
N GLN A 429 -22.54 -0.11 -3.88
CA GLN A 429 -21.93 -0.81 -2.75
C GLN A 429 -21.88 0.04 -1.46
N PHE A 430 -22.26 1.33 -1.54
CA PHE A 430 -22.43 2.25 -0.41
C PHE A 430 -23.87 2.80 -0.38
N PRO A 431 -24.89 1.97 -0.06
CA PRO A 431 -26.30 2.35 -0.23
C PRO A 431 -26.70 3.61 0.57
N THR A 432 -26.17 3.78 1.79
CA THR A 432 -26.44 4.95 2.64
C THR A 432 -25.92 6.24 2.02
N TYR A 433 -24.69 6.21 1.49
CA TYR A 433 -24.07 7.39 0.89
C TYR A 433 -24.66 7.71 -0.48
N GLN A 434 -24.99 6.69 -1.26
CA GLN A 434 -25.69 6.89 -2.53
C GLN A 434 -27.07 7.53 -2.31
N ALA A 435 -27.89 6.99 -1.39
CA ALA A 435 -29.20 7.57 -1.09
C ALA A 435 -29.09 9.03 -0.59
N GLY A 436 -28.09 9.32 0.24
CA GLY A 436 -27.85 10.67 0.73
C GLY A 436 -27.35 11.64 -0.36
N ALA A 437 -26.50 11.18 -1.27
CA ALA A 437 -26.06 11.98 -2.43
C ALA A 437 -27.24 12.32 -3.36
N GLU A 438 -28.08 11.33 -3.68
CA GLU A 438 -29.30 11.53 -4.48
C GLU A 438 -30.30 12.51 -3.83
N GLN A 439 -30.41 12.49 -2.49
CA GLN A 439 -31.25 13.42 -1.74
C GLN A 439 -30.66 14.84 -1.72
N ALA A 440 -29.35 14.99 -1.52
CA ALA A 440 -28.71 16.30 -1.47
C ALA A 440 -28.75 17.04 -2.81
N THR A 441 -28.63 16.34 -3.94
CA THR A 441 -28.83 16.92 -5.28
C THR A 441 -30.23 17.51 -5.48
N LYS A 442 -31.27 16.93 -4.85
CA LYS A 442 -32.63 17.49 -4.87
C LYS A 442 -32.75 18.80 -4.06
N VAL A 443 -31.93 18.97 -3.02
CA VAL A 443 -31.96 20.13 -2.12
C VAL A 443 -31.14 21.31 -2.66
N ILE A 444 -30.07 21.06 -3.43
CA ILE A 444 -29.21 22.12 -4.05
C ILE A 444 -29.98 22.98 -5.07
N ASN A 445 -31.12 22.50 -5.59
CA ASN A 445 -32.06 23.31 -6.38
C ASN A 445 -32.92 24.28 -5.55
N THR A 446 -32.61 24.44 -4.26
CA THR A 446 -33.20 25.43 -3.35
C THR A 446 -32.07 26.16 -2.63
N PRO A 447 -32.04 27.50 -2.59
CA PRO A 447 -30.95 28.22 -1.93
C PRO A 447 -30.94 27.92 -0.43
N PRO A 448 -29.79 27.63 0.20
CA PRO A 448 -29.73 27.48 1.65
C PRO A 448 -29.88 28.85 2.33
N PRO A 449 -30.56 28.94 3.50
CA PRO A 449 -30.54 30.15 4.31
C PRO A 449 -29.15 30.36 4.90
N SER A 450 -28.68 31.61 4.88
CA SER A 450 -27.38 32.03 5.43
C SER A 450 -27.29 31.71 6.93
N ARG A 451 -26.31 30.90 7.33
CA ARG A 451 -25.89 30.80 8.73
C ARG A 451 -24.38 30.92 8.83
N ASP A 452 -23.96 31.99 9.51
CA ASP A 452 -22.58 32.24 9.92
C ASP A 452 -22.15 31.20 10.96
N TYR A 453 -21.01 30.54 10.75
CA TYR A 453 -20.36 29.70 11.75
C TYR A 453 -19.29 30.52 12.49
N TYR A 454 -19.43 30.63 13.81
CA TYR A 454 -18.45 31.26 14.71
C TYR A 454 -17.32 30.28 15.10
N ASP A 455 -16.12 30.86 15.25
CA ASP A 455 -14.79 30.25 15.44
C ASP A 455 -14.51 29.71 16.87
N GLY A 456 -15.50 29.08 17.53
CA GLY A 456 -15.46 28.82 18.98
C GLY A 456 -15.41 27.36 19.45
N ASP A 457 -15.84 26.38 18.66
CA ASP A 457 -16.02 24.99 19.10
C ASP A 457 -15.10 24.02 18.36
N VAL A 458 -13.83 23.94 18.78
CA VAL A 458 -12.89 22.89 18.33
C VAL A 458 -12.97 21.67 19.27
N GLY A 459 -14.19 21.27 19.62
CA GLY A 459 -14.49 20.11 20.44
C GLY A 459 -15.64 19.34 19.80
N THR A 460 -15.33 18.26 19.10
CA THR A 460 -16.24 17.44 18.27
C THR A 460 -16.62 18.04 16.92
N ILE A 461 -15.76 17.83 15.92
CA ILE A 461 -16.17 17.93 14.51
C ILE A 461 -17.26 16.87 14.29
N PRO A 462 -18.46 17.22 13.79
CA PRO A 462 -19.50 16.26 13.47
C PRO A 462 -18.96 15.18 12.52
N ASN A 463 -19.42 13.93 12.66
CA ASN A 463 -19.07 12.87 11.73
C ASN A 463 -19.44 13.28 10.30
N PRO A 464 -18.55 13.13 9.32
CA PRO A 464 -18.85 13.48 7.94
C PRO A 464 -20.00 12.63 7.41
N GLY A 465 -20.96 13.29 6.76
CA GLY A 465 -22.19 12.69 6.25
C GLY A 465 -22.29 12.75 4.74
N PRO A 466 -23.36 12.19 4.14
CA PRO A 466 -23.56 12.21 2.69
C PRO A 466 -23.61 13.61 2.05
N ARG A 467 -23.86 14.66 2.86
CA ARG A 467 -23.82 16.07 2.42
C ARG A 467 -22.41 16.58 2.13
N ASP A 468 -21.38 15.95 2.70
CA ASP A 468 -19.97 16.31 2.48
C ASP A 468 -19.41 15.70 1.17
N ILE A 469 -20.17 14.83 0.50
CA ILE A 469 -19.83 14.21 -0.81
C ILE A 469 -20.27 15.10 -1.99
N VAL A 470 -21.13 16.10 -1.74
CA VAL A 470 -22.01 16.68 -2.76
C VAL A 470 -21.35 17.77 -3.61
N ASP A 471 -20.03 17.85 -3.61
CA ASP A 471 -19.30 18.76 -4.49
C ASP A 471 -19.03 18.14 -5.88
N ASN A 472 -19.24 16.82 -6.05
CA ASN A 472 -19.16 16.13 -7.34
C ASN A 472 -20.55 15.87 -7.92
N GLN A 473 -21.13 16.87 -8.59
CA GLN A 473 -22.47 16.81 -9.21
C GLN A 473 -22.68 15.60 -10.15
N HIS A 474 -21.60 14.99 -10.67
CA HIS A 474 -21.62 13.84 -11.58
C HIS A 474 -21.78 12.46 -10.92
N LEU A 475 -21.51 12.30 -9.62
CA LEU A 475 -21.56 11.00 -8.93
C LEU A 475 -22.97 10.57 -8.50
N SER A 476 -23.97 11.41 -8.77
CA SER A 476 -25.38 11.16 -8.44
C SER A 476 -26.10 10.27 -9.46
N ASP A 477 -25.56 10.07 -10.67
CA ASP A 477 -26.13 9.18 -11.70
C ASP A 477 -25.20 7.98 -11.98
N ILE A 478 -25.21 7.01 -11.07
CA ILE A 478 -24.42 5.78 -11.23
C ILE A 478 -24.78 5.01 -12.52
N LYS A 479 -26.01 5.18 -13.05
CA LYS A 479 -26.45 4.56 -14.30
C LYS A 479 -25.79 5.25 -15.51
N ALA A 480 -25.59 6.56 -15.48
CA ALA A 480 -24.78 7.26 -16.49
C ALA A 480 -23.34 6.79 -16.48
N ILE A 481 -22.72 6.67 -15.29
CA ILE A 481 -21.34 6.18 -15.17
C ILE A 481 -21.20 4.76 -15.72
N ARG A 482 -22.11 3.85 -15.37
CA ARG A 482 -22.12 2.48 -15.94
C ARG A 482 -22.27 2.47 -17.46
N ARG A 483 -23.11 3.34 -18.02
CA ARG A 483 -23.24 3.50 -19.49
C ARG A 483 -21.95 4.03 -20.11
N GLU A 484 -21.28 4.97 -19.47
CA GLU A 484 -19.97 5.47 -19.91
C GLU A 484 -18.93 4.35 -19.93
N LEU A 485 -18.78 3.59 -18.82
CA LEU A 485 -17.86 2.47 -18.72
C LEU A 485 -18.14 1.41 -19.80
N GLN A 486 -19.41 1.06 -20.02
CA GLN A 486 -19.83 0.14 -21.08
C GLN A 486 -19.46 0.65 -22.47
N GLN A 487 -19.68 1.94 -22.76
CA GLN A 487 -19.29 2.54 -24.05
C GLN A 487 -17.78 2.54 -24.26
N LEU A 488 -17.01 2.72 -23.18
CA LEU A 488 -15.55 2.65 -23.16
C LEU A 488 -15.04 1.20 -23.18
N GLY A 489 -15.90 0.21 -23.00
CA GLY A 489 -15.51 -1.20 -22.87
C GLY A 489 -14.60 -1.42 -21.65
N ILE A 490 -14.93 -0.81 -20.53
CA ILE A 490 -14.29 -1.02 -19.23
C ILE A 490 -15.21 -1.92 -18.40
N GLU A 491 -14.70 -3.07 -18.00
CA GLU A 491 -15.38 -4.03 -17.14
C GLU A 491 -14.74 -3.98 -15.75
N VAL A 492 -15.51 -3.72 -14.70
CA VAL A 492 -15.00 -3.49 -13.35
C VAL A 492 -15.52 -4.55 -12.38
N LEU A 493 -14.64 -5.06 -11.53
CA LEU A 493 -14.97 -5.77 -10.30
C LEU A 493 -14.34 -5.07 -9.10
N VAL A 494 -15.14 -4.94 -8.03
CA VAL A 494 -14.68 -4.45 -6.74
C VAL A 494 -14.97 -5.51 -5.69
N ALA A 495 -13.91 -6.06 -5.11
CA ALA A 495 -13.94 -7.12 -4.12
C ALA A 495 -13.42 -6.63 -2.77
N MET A 496 -13.88 -7.28 -1.71
CA MET A 496 -13.23 -7.31 -0.41
C MET A 496 -12.90 -8.76 -0.04
N LEU A 497 -12.13 -8.95 1.02
CA LEU A 497 -11.67 -10.27 1.43
C LEU A 497 -12.24 -10.66 2.78
N GLN A 498 -12.67 -11.91 2.89
CA GLN A 498 -13.10 -12.51 4.14
C GLN A 498 -12.51 -13.91 4.30
N SER A 499 -12.25 -14.27 5.56
CA SER A 499 -11.95 -15.61 6.02
C SER A 499 -13.20 -16.21 6.67
N PHE A 500 -13.27 -17.53 6.70
CA PHE A 500 -14.40 -18.27 7.28
C PHE A 500 -13.93 -19.17 8.43
N ASP A 501 -14.80 -19.30 9.44
CA ASP A 501 -14.55 -20.13 10.62
C ASP A 501 -14.75 -21.63 10.33
N ASP A 502 -13.84 -22.23 9.57
CA ASP A 502 -13.85 -23.66 9.23
C ASP A 502 -13.84 -24.57 10.47
N ASN A 503 -13.23 -24.12 11.56
CA ASN A 503 -12.93 -24.94 12.73
C ASN A 503 -13.89 -24.71 13.91
N GLY A 504 -14.90 -23.85 13.76
CA GLY A 504 -15.80 -23.48 14.88
C GLY A 504 -15.07 -22.78 16.03
N ALA A 505 -14.06 -21.97 15.70
CA ALA A 505 -13.29 -21.18 16.66
C ALA A 505 -14.11 -20.04 17.27
N SER A 506 -15.15 -19.55 16.59
CA SER A 506 -16.16 -18.69 17.20
C SER A 506 -17.18 -19.53 17.95
N LYS A 507 -17.50 -19.13 19.18
CA LYS A 507 -18.61 -19.69 19.95
C LYS A 507 -19.97 -19.15 19.50
N SER A 508 -19.98 -18.17 18.60
CA SER A 508 -21.21 -17.59 18.11
C SER A 508 -21.94 -18.54 17.16
N LYS A 509 -23.27 -18.52 17.26
CA LYS A 509 -24.17 -19.18 16.32
C LYS A 509 -24.67 -18.24 15.21
N SER A 510 -24.27 -16.96 15.25
CA SER A 510 -24.65 -16.02 14.20
C SER A 510 -23.79 -16.28 12.95
N SER A 511 -24.43 -16.26 11.79
CA SER A 511 -23.73 -16.46 10.52
C SER A 511 -22.67 -15.38 10.28
N GLU A 512 -22.98 -14.13 10.61
CA GLU A 512 -22.05 -12.98 10.47
C GLU A 512 -20.72 -13.20 11.20
N GLU A 513 -20.74 -13.79 12.39
CA GLU A 513 -19.53 -13.98 13.21
C GLU A 513 -18.72 -15.21 12.81
N ARG A 514 -19.19 -15.98 11.82
CA ARG A 514 -18.40 -17.02 11.16
C ARG A 514 -17.59 -16.50 9.98
N TYR A 515 -17.75 -15.22 9.61
CA TYR A 515 -16.94 -14.55 8.60
C TYR A 515 -16.15 -13.40 9.22
N ARG A 516 -14.95 -13.17 8.71
CA ARG A 516 -14.10 -12.10 9.20
C ARG A 516 -13.34 -11.47 8.05
N GLU A 517 -13.38 -10.14 7.99
CA GLU A 517 -12.58 -9.41 7.02
C GLU A 517 -11.10 -9.75 7.15
N ILE A 518 -10.48 -10.07 6.01
CA ILE A 518 -9.03 -10.09 5.86
C ILE A 518 -8.62 -8.67 5.54
N TYR A 519 -7.93 -8.05 6.48
CA TYR A 519 -7.57 -6.66 6.35
C TYR A 519 -6.48 -6.48 5.29
N ILE A 520 -6.81 -5.77 4.23
CA ILE A 520 -5.89 -5.47 3.13
C ILE A 520 -5.06 -4.24 3.53
N HIS A 521 -3.77 -4.44 3.75
CA HIS A 521 -2.81 -3.35 3.91
C HIS A 521 -1.88 -3.20 2.68
N SER A 522 -2.06 -4.01 1.65
CA SER A 522 -1.22 -3.92 0.46
C SER A 522 -1.30 -2.56 -0.25
N LYS A 523 -0.29 -2.30 -1.08
CA LYS A 523 -0.27 -1.21 -2.07
C LYS A 523 0.33 -1.75 -3.37
N LEU A 524 -0.39 -2.69 -3.99
CA LEU A 524 0.04 -3.43 -5.16
C LEU A 524 -0.80 -3.03 -6.37
N MET A 525 -0.13 -2.79 -7.51
CA MET A 525 -0.81 -2.72 -8.81
C MET A 525 -0.04 -3.52 -9.85
N LEU A 526 -0.78 -4.31 -10.64
CA LEU A 526 -0.28 -5.15 -11.73
C LEU A 526 -1.03 -4.75 -13.01
N ILE A 527 -0.31 -4.58 -14.12
CA ILE A 527 -0.90 -4.24 -15.42
C ILE A 527 -0.33 -5.14 -16.50
N ASP A 528 -1.24 -5.76 -17.26
CA ASP A 528 -0.98 -6.50 -18.51
C ASP A 528 0.18 -7.51 -18.46
N ASP A 529 0.38 -8.18 -17.32
CA ASP A 529 1.52 -9.08 -17.09
C ASP A 529 2.86 -8.45 -17.49
N THR A 530 2.99 -7.13 -17.38
CA THR A 530 4.18 -6.37 -17.82
C THR A 530 4.70 -5.46 -16.71
N PHE A 531 3.79 -4.72 -16.06
CA PHE A 531 4.15 -3.72 -15.06
C PHE A 531 3.69 -4.13 -13.67
N THR A 532 4.58 -4.01 -12.70
CA THR A 532 4.28 -4.12 -11.28
C THR A 532 4.73 -2.86 -10.55
N THR A 533 3.88 -2.32 -9.68
CA THR A 533 4.32 -1.41 -8.61
C THR A 533 3.94 -1.98 -7.25
N LEU A 534 4.91 -1.94 -6.32
CA LEU A 534 4.69 -2.30 -4.92
C LEU A 534 5.48 -1.35 -4.02
N GLY A 535 4.88 -0.96 -2.90
CA GLY A 535 5.58 -0.26 -1.83
C GLY A 535 4.63 0.19 -0.73
N SER A 536 4.80 1.43 -0.28
CA SER A 536 4.06 1.98 0.84
C SER A 536 2.90 2.91 0.44
N ALA A 537 2.86 3.37 -0.82
CA ALA A 537 1.92 4.41 -1.25
C ALA A 537 0.50 3.91 -1.53
N ASN A 538 -0.44 4.38 -0.73
CA ASN A 538 -1.86 4.13 -0.95
C ASN A 538 -2.39 4.87 -2.18
N LEU A 539 -3.51 4.42 -2.76
CA LEU A 539 -4.25 5.16 -3.78
C LEU A 539 -5.04 6.30 -3.14
N SER A 540 -4.33 7.29 -2.62
CA SER A 540 -4.88 8.49 -1.97
C SER A 540 -4.00 9.70 -2.25
N PRO A 541 -4.55 10.93 -2.27
CA PRO A 541 -3.74 12.12 -2.45
C PRO A 541 -2.66 12.29 -1.38
N ARG A 542 -2.95 11.78 -0.15
CA ARG A 542 -1.98 11.74 0.93
C ARG A 542 -0.73 10.97 0.52
N SER A 543 -0.83 9.72 0.10
CA SER A 543 0.37 8.96 -0.33
C SER A 543 0.95 9.45 -1.66
N MET A 544 0.14 10.01 -2.55
CA MET A 544 0.61 10.49 -3.86
C MET A 544 1.33 11.84 -3.80
N ALA A 545 1.14 12.64 -2.74
CA ALA A 545 1.77 13.95 -2.61
C ALA A 545 2.07 14.43 -1.18
N GLY A 546 1.31 14.02 -0.16
CA GLY A 546 1.37 14.56 1.21
C GLY A 546 2.30 13.84 2.18
N ASP A 547 2.24 12.50 2.25
CA ASP A 547 3.12 11.65 3.05
C ASP A 547 4.45 11.43 2.31
N SER A 548 5.48 11.00 3.03
CA SER A 548 6.65 10.42 2.34
C SER A 548 6.49 8.92 2.19
N GLU A 549 6.62 8.46 0.95
CA GLU A 549 6.34 7.09 0.50
C GLU A 549 7.45 6.60 -0.43
N LEU A 550 7.55 5.28 -0.62
CA LEU A 550 8.51 4.67 -1.53
C LEU A 550 7.90 3.42 -2.17
N ASN A 551 7.99 3.33 -3.49
CA ASN A 551 7.62 2.15 -4.26
C ASN A 551 8.78 1.69 -5.15
N LEU A 552 8.76 0.40 -5.49
CA LEU A 552 9.50 -0.17 -6.60
C LEU A 552 8.52 -0.33 -7.77
N ILE A 553 8.94 0.11 -8.95
CA ILE A 553 8.26 -0.22 -10.21
C ILE A 553 9.16 -1.13 -11.04
N THR A 554 8.59 -2.11 -11.72
CA THR A 554 9.32 -3.02 -12.61
C THR A 554 8.52 -3.26 -13.88
N GLU A 555 9.25 -3.30 -15.00
CA GLU A 555 8.79 -3.74 -16.32
C GLU A 555 9.43 -5.11 -16.56
N ASP A 556 8.78 -6.16 -16.07
CA ASP A 556 9.26 -7.53 -16.23
C ASP A 556 8.06 -8.48 -16.36
N PRO A 557 7.88 -9.09 -17.55
CA PRO A 557 6.72 -9.94 -17.78
C PRO A 557 6.71 -11.22 -16.96
N GLY A 558 7.87 -11.82 -16.73
CA GLY A 558 7.99 -13.04 -15.94
C GLY A 558 7.67 -12.78 -14.47
N PHE A 559 8.21 -11.70 -13.92
CA PHE A 559 7.91 -11.27 -12.56
C PHE A 559 6.44 -10.94 -12.36
N THR A 560 5.86 -10.13 -13.26
CA THR A 560 4.48 -9.63 -13.14
C THR A 560 3.46 -10.76 -13.31
N SER A 561 3.64 -11.64 -14.30
CA SER A 561 2.75 -12.78 -14.52
C SER A 561 2.77 -13.79 -13.38
N ASN A 562 3.95 -14.07 -12.81
CA ASN A 562 4.08 -14.93 -11.62
C ASN A 562 3.43 -14.29 -10.39
N ALA A 563 3.60 -12.98 -10.19
CA ALA A 563 2.94 -12.25 -9.11
C ALA A 563 1.41 -12.30 -9.26
N ARG A 564 0.88 -12.03 -10.47
CA ARG A 564 -0.56 -12.15 -10.77
C ARG A 564 -1.08 -13.55 -10.47
N ALA A 565 -0.47 -14.59 -11.05
CA ALA A 565 -0.95 -15.96 -10.90
C ALA A 565 -1.00 -16.39 -9.43
N ARG A 566 0.02 -16.01 -8.65
CA ARG A 566 0.11 -16.31 -7.22
C ARG A 566 -0.91 -15.52 -6.39
N VAL A 567 -1.06 -14.22 -6.64
CA VAL A 567 -2.02 -13.36 -5.94
C VAL A 567 -3.45 -13.82 -6.27
N TRP A 568 -3.80 -13.90 -7.54
CA TRP A 568 -5.15 -14.25 -7.98
C TRP A 568 -5.54 -15.67 -7.57
N GLY A 569 -4.61 -16.63 -7.71
CA GLY A 569 -4.84 -18.01 -7.29
C GLY A 569 -5.07 -18.15 -5.79
N ASN A 570 -4.47 -17.28 -4.97
CA ASN A 570 -4.69 -17.28 -3.52
C ASN A 570 -5.97 -16.52 -3.12
N LEU A 571 -6.44 -15.57 -3.93
CA LEU A 571 -7.67 -14.80 -3.63
C LEU A 571 -8.94 -15.54 -4.06
N ALA A 572 -8.90 -16.17 -5.22
CA ALA A 572 -10.07 -16.66 -5.93
C ALA A 572 -10.07 -18.18 -6.11
N GLY A 573 -9.04 -18.89 -5.63
CA GLY A 573 -8.78 -20.29 -5.97
C GLY A 573 -7.83 -20.44 -7.15
N GLY A 574 -7.03 -21.51 -7.16
CA GLY A 574 -5.95 -21.71 -8.14
C GLY A 574 -6.41 -21.76 -9.60
N ASP A 575 -7.66 -22.18 -9.84
CA ASP A 575 -8.32 -22.22 -11.15
C ASP A 575 -8.65 -20.82 -11.69
N LEU A 576 -8.64 -19.80 -10.83
CA LEU A 576 -8.96 -18.41 -11.14
C LEU A 576 -7.74 -17.48 -11.06
N SER A 577 -6.54 -18.05 -11.22
CA SER A 577 -5.26 -17.33 -11.30
C SER A 577 -5.08 -16.48 -12.57
N GLY A 578 -5.97 -16.64 -13.56
CA GLY A 578 -5.90 -16.00 -14.86
C GLY A 578 -5.07 -16.74 -15.91
N GLY A 579 -4.65 -17.97 -15.64
CA GLY A 579 -3.97 -18.84 -16.62
C GLY A 579 -2.69 -18.22 -17.18
N GLY A 580 -2.45 -18.38 -18.48
CA GLY A 580 -1.30 -17.82 -19.19
C GLY A 580 -1.33 -16.30 -19.41
N GLY A 581 -2.36 -15.60 -18.90
CA GLY A 581 -2.46 -14.14 -19.03
C GLY A 581 -2.93 -13.68 -20.40
N SER A 582 -3.49 -14.56 -21.24
CA SER A 582 -4.09 -14.15 -22.52
C SER A 582 -5.39 -13.35 -22.31
N ARG A 583 -5.76 -12.53 -23.29
CA ARG A 583 -7.01 -11.74 -23.24
C ARG A 583 -8.25 -12.59 -22.94
N ASN A 584 -8.32 -13.78 -23.54
CA ASN A 584 -9.45 -14.69 -23.35
C ASN A 584 -9.46 -15.27 -21.92
N GLU A 585 -8.30 -15.64 -21.38
CA GLU A 585 -8.20 -16.16 -20.01
C GLU A 585 -8.53 -15.08 -18.99
N ILE A 586 -8.05 -13.85 -19.18
CA ILE A 586 -8.39 -12.71 -18.32
C ILE A 586 -9.90 -12.41 -18.37
N ALA A 587 -10.50 -12.39 -19.55
CA ALA A 587 -11.94 -12.19 -19.71
C ALA A 587 -12.76 -13.28 -18.99
N GLN A 588 -12.37 -14.54 -19.16
CA GLN A 588 -13.02 -15.67 -18.48
C GLN A 588 -12.82 -15.60 -16.97
N THR A 589 -11.63 -15.21 -16.53
CA THR A 589 -11.29 -15.08 -15.10
C THR A 589 -12.10 -13.97 -14.46
N HIS A 590 -12.25 -12.82 -15.12
CA HIS A 590 -13.12 -11.74 -14.67
C HIS A 590 -14.56 -12.23 -14.46
N LYS A 591 -15.13 -12.93 -15.45
CA LYS A 591 -16.48 -13.50 -15.33
C LYS A 591 -16.57 -14.47 -14.15
N LYS A 592 -15.62 -15.41 -14.03
CA LYS A 592 -15.63 -16.42 -12.96
C LYS A 592 -15.36 -15.83 -11.58
N TRP A 593 -14.56 -14.78 -11.46
CA TRP A 593 -14.38 -14.03 -10.20
C TRP A 593 -15.70 -13.46 -9.74
N LYS A 594 -16.46 -12.85 -10.65
CA LYS A 594 -17.81 -12.36 -10.32
C LYS A 594 -18.71 -13.49 -9.82
N ASP A 595 -18.75 -14.61 -10.54
CA ASP A 595 -19.57 -15.77 -10.14
C ASP A 595 -19.14 -16.33 -8.77
N ARG A 596 -17.82 -16.40 -8.51
CA ARG A 596 -17.24 -16.83 -7.23
C ARG A 596 -17.61 -15.90 -6.08
N MET A 597 -17.48 -14.59 -6.30
CA MET A 597 -17.89 -13.59 -5.31
C MET A 597 -19.38 -13.69 -4.98
N ASP A 598 -20.24 -13.76 -5.99
CA ASP A 598 -21.69 -13.85 -5.80
C ASP A 598 -22.07 -15.13 -5.03
N LYS A 599 -21.41 -16.26 -5.32
CA LYS A 599 -21.61 -17.52 -4.61
C LYS A 599 -21.13 -17.44 -3.16
N ASN A 600 -19.90 -16.99 -2.93
CA ASN A 600 -19.32 -16.84 -1.60
C ASN A 600 -20.21 -15.94 -0.71
N TYR A 601 -20.72 -14.84 -1.28
CA TYR A 601 -21.65 -13.94 -0.59
C TYR A 601 -23.02 -14.58 -0.31
N GLY A 602 -23.61 -15.28 -1.29
CA GLY A 602 -24.91 -15.93 -1.12
C GLY A 602 -24.92 -17.00 -0.02
N GLY A 603 -23.82 -17.76 0.10
CA GLY A 603 -23.65 -18.79 1.13
C GLY A 603 -23.54 -18.26 2.56
N GLN A 604 -23.26 -16.96 2.74
CA GLN A 604 -23.08 -16.38 4.08
C GLN A 604 -24.33 -16.47 4.95
N SER A 605 -25.51 -16.30 4.35
CA SER A 605 -26.78 -16.43 5.06
C SER A 605 -26.96 -17.80 5.73
N ASN A 606 -26.34 -18.84 5.17
CA ASN A 606 -26.38 -20.22 5.66
C ASN A 606 -25.11 -20.65 6.41
N SER A 607 -24.15 -19.74 6.64
CA SER A 607 -22.84 -20.06 7.21
C SER A 607 -22.05 -21.12 6.41
N GLU A 608 -22.13 -21.06 5.09
CA GLU A 608 -21.38 -21.95 4.20
C GLU A 608 -19.90 -21.54 4.11
N ALA A 609 -19.02 -22.52 4.06
CA ALA A 609 -17.60 -22.28 3.80
C ALA A 609 -17.42 -21.67 2.40
N PHE A 610 -16.38 -20.85 2.25
CA PHE A 610 -15.97 -20.41 0.91
C PHE A 610 -15.43 -21.58 0.10
N GLU A 611 -15.47 -21.47 -1.23
CA GLU A 611 -14.78 -22.45 -2.07
C GLU A 611 -13.29 -22.49 -1.72
N ASP A 612 -12.69 -23.69 -1.77
CA ASP A 612 -11.31 -23.94 -1.38
C ASP A 612 -10.33 -22.90 -1.95
N GLY A 613 -9.58 -22.27 -1.05
CA GLY A 613 -8.56 -21.27 -1.41
C GLY A 613 -9.13 -19.95 -1.93
N SER A 614 -10.41 -19.65 -1.65
CA SER A 614 -11.05 -18.39 -2.01
C SER A 614 -11.39 -17.54 -0.78
N PHE A 615 -11.18 -16.24 -0.92
CA PHE A 615 -11.48 -15.22 0.09
C PHE A 615 -12.34 -14.07 -0.45
N ILE A 616 -12.55 -14.02 -1.78
CA ILE A 616 -13.22 -12.90 -2.43
C ILE A 616 -14.72 -12.91 -2.21
N VAL A 617 -15.26 -11.74 -1.84
CA VAL A 617 -16.69 -11.42 -1.84
C VAL A 617 -16.87 -10.04 -2.49
N PRO A 618 -18.08 -9.70 -2.99
CA PRO A 618 -18.33 -8.37 -3.51
C PRO A 618 -18.06 -7.35 -2.40
N PHE A 619 -17.37 -6.26 -2.74
CA PHE A 619 -17.18 -5.17 -1.79
C PHE A 619 -18.55 -4.62 -1.37
N ARG A 620 -18.79 -4.49 -0.06
CA ARG A 620 -19.92 -3.77 0.52
C ARG A 620 -19.47 -2.99 1.74
N ASP A 621 -19.86 -1.72 1.81
CA ASP A 621 -19.62 -0.92 3.00
C ASP A 621 -20.47 -1.45 4.17
N THR A 622 -19.81 -1.99 5.18
CA THR A 622 -20.45 -2.46 6.41
C THR A 622 -20.49 -1.39 7.50
N GLY A 623 -20.24 -0.12 7.18
CA GLY A 623 -20.23 0.99 8.13
C GLY A 623 -18.87 1.24 8.81
N GLY A 624 -17.80 0.78 8.15
CA GLY A 624 -16.41 0.83 8.59
C GLY A 624 -15.91 -0.44 9.28
N SER A 625 -14.58 -0.66 9.27
CA SER A 625 -13.94 -1.72 10.06
C SER A 625 -13.96 -1.31 11.54
N ALA A 626 -14.78 -1.96 12.37
CA ALA A 626 -14.80 -1.71 13.82
C ALA A 626 -13.48 -2.04 14.55
N MET A 627 -12.47 -2.55 13.84
CA MET A 627 -11.23 -3.11 14.38
C MET A 627 -10.01 -2.28 13.93
N ARG A 628 -9.40 -1.56 14.88
CA ARG A 628 -8.17 -0.76 14.70
C ARG A 628 -6.92 -1.63 14.92
N VAL A 629 -5.81 -1.25 14.28
CA VAL A 629 -4.46 -1.78 14.57
C VAL A 629 -4.11 -1.48 16.04
N ARG A 630 -3.52 -2.46 16.74
CA ARG A 630 -3.08 -2.36 18.15
C ARG A 630 -1.85 -1.50 18.34
#